data_AF-A0A821ZS22-F1
#
_entry.id   AF-A0A821ZS22-F1
#
_cell.length_a   1.000
_cell.length_b   1.000
_cell.length_c   1.000
_cell.angle_alpha   90.00
_cell.angle_beta   90.00
_cell.angle_gamma   90.00
#
_symmetry.space_group_name_H-M   'P 1'
#
loop_
_entity.id
_entity.type
_entity.pdbx_description
1 polymer ?
#
loop_
_entity_poly.entity_id
_entity_poly.type
_entity_poly.pdbx_seq_one_letter_code
_entity_poly.pdbx_strand_id
1 'polypeptide(L)'
;MFSERWICFCCPHAHKLQRSIVPLEQTQSRPPSKTKGKKKSDITLASVIIIQSWFRRRQALFEIRRKAAWTIYQNIEYAGEQDQLKLYNFFLDLMQAVSKNPRDALVIAKVLRRTSSISNTVEELELIAITSPDIVTIEPSYKGPHIQLPINKGHLESLILAFQQGETLHARYVLLILHEVRRILKRLPNVNVVSTHQTKSVTVVGDLHGNLSDLLLIFHKNGLPSNENPYIFNGDIVDRGTQSMELFILISLAFIIYPNNVYLNRGNHEDHVLNLR
;
A
#
# COMPACT_ATOMS: atom_id res chain seq x y z
N MET A 1 22.81 20.97 -23.64
CA MET A 1 21.50 21.66 -23.51
C MET A 1 20.71 20.86 -22.48
N PHE A 2 20.46 21.46 -21.30
CA PHE A 2 19.70 21.00 -20.10
C PHE A 2 19.91 19.55 -19.60
N SER A 3 20.56 19.24 -18.45
CA SER A 3 20.37 19.63 -17.04
C SER A 3 19.11 19.05 -16.37
N GLU A 4 19.30 18.08 -15.46
CA GLU A 4 18.75 17.98 -14.07
C GLU A 4 19.02 16.55 -13.53
N ARG A 5 20.08 16.31 -12.74
CA ARG A 5 20.22 16.45 -11.27
C ARG A 5 19.21 15.65 -10.42
N TRP A 6 19.53 14.38 -10.21
CA TRP A 6 19.12 13.63 -9.03
C TRP A 6 19.92 14.13 -7.83
N ILE A 7 19.26 14.77 -6.87
CA ILE A 7 19.88 15.16 -5.60
C ILE A 7 19.48 14.13 -4.54
N CYS A 8 20.33 13.11 -4.42
CA CYS A 8 20.40 12.23 -3.27
C CYS A 8 21.15 12.98 -2.15
N PHE A 9 20.46 13.39 -1.08
CA PHE A 9 21.13 13.93 0.11
C PHE A 9 21.41 12.80 1.11
N CYS A 10 22.49 12.05 0.86
CA CYS A 10 23.22 11.31 1.89
C CYS A 10 24.60 11.98 2.07
N CYS A 11 24.79 12.57 3.26
CA CYS A 11 26.05 13.05 3.87
C CYS A 11 26.90 14.08 3.11
N PRO A 12 27.35 15.15 3.79
CA PRO A 12 28.79 15.15 4.09
C PRO A 12 29.16 15.70 5.47
N HIS A 13 30.29 15.18 5.96
CA HIS A 13 31.19 15.77 6.94
C HIS A 13 30.74 15.80 8.40
N ALA A 14 31.14 14.73 9.10
CA ALA A 14 31.59 14.82 10.48
C ALA A 14 32.72 15.86 10.60
N HIS A 15 32.42 17.03 11.16
CA HIS A 15 33.42 17.87 11.81
C HIS A 15 33.20 17.80 13.32
N LYS A 16 34.23 17.32 14.02
CA LYS A 16 34.36 17.37 15.47
C LYS A 16 33.98 18.75 16.00
N LEU A 17 32.91 18.82 16.78
CA LEU A 17 32.70 19.86 17.77
C LEU A 17 32.27 19.17 19.07
N GLN A 18 33.26 18.75 19.86
CA GLN A 18 33.08 18.65 21.30
C GLN A 18 32.64 20.04 21.79
N ARG A 19 31.34 20.22 21.99
CA ARG A 19 30.84 21.29 22.85
C ARG A 19 30.41 20.63 24.14
N SER A 20 31.30 20.76 25.11
CA SER A 20 31.07 20.59 26.54
C SER A 20 29.65 20.99 26.94
N ILE A 21 28.90 20.02 27.44
CA ILE A 21 27.66 20.25 28.18
C ILE A 21 28.09 20.88 29.51
N VAL A 22 27.96 22.19 29.62
CA VAL A 22 28.07 22.88 30.92
C VAL A 22 26.69 22.78 31.59
N PRO A 23 26.57 22.20 32.80
CA PRO A 23 25.34 22.30 33.57
C PRO A 23 25.16 23.77 33.98
N LEU A 24 24.05 24.40 33.59
CA LEU A 24 23.70 25.71 34.12
C LEU A 24 23.26 25.55 35.58
N GLU A 25 24.13 25.98 36.48
CA GLU A 25 23.83 26.23 37.89
C GLU A 25 22.61 27.14 38.02
N GLN A 26 21.75 26.81 38.99
CA GLN A 26 20.63 27.61 39.42
C GLN A 26 21.14 28.88 40.11
N THR A 27 21.40 29.94 39.36
CA THR A 27 21.57 31.27 39.95
C THR A 27 20.20 31.87 40.25
N GLN A 28 19.78 31.76 41.52
CA GLN A 28 18.76 32.62 42.10
C GLN A 28 19.25 34.08 42.05
N SER A 29 18.54 34.95 41.33
CA SER A 29 18.76 36.40 41.43
C SER A 29 17.42 37.13 41.62
N ARG A 30 17.39 37.94 42.69
CA ARG A 30 16.35 38.85 43.20
C ARG A 30 15.56 39.62 42.12
N PRO A 31 14.32 40.09 42.44
CA PRO A 31 13.49 40.79 41.46
C PRO A 31 14.06 42.19 41.21
N PRO A 32 14.16 42.67 39.95
CA PRO A 32 14.50 44.05 39.70
C PRO A 32 13.27 44.93 39.87
N SER A 33 13.47 45.99 40.64
CA SER A 33 12.63 47.16 40.77
C SER A 33 12.22 47.78 39.43
N LYS A 34 11.01 48.36 39.43
CA LYS A 34 10.37 49.13 38.35
C LYS A 34 11.34 50.01 37.53
N THR A 35 11.45 49.77 36.23
CA THR A 35 11.97 50.76 35.26
C THR A 35 11.31 50.63 33.89
N LYS A 36 10.70 51.74 33.44
CA LYS A 36 10.51 52.27 32.07
C LYS A 36 10.09 51.30 30.95
N GLY A 37 8.97 51.61 30.29
CA GLY A 37 8.36 50.82 29.23
C GLY A 37 9.36 50.31 28.19
N LYS A 38 9.48 48.98 28.09
CA LYS A 38 10.32 48.30 27.08
C LYS A 38 9.92 48.78 25.69
N LYS A 39 10.90 49.21 24.88
CA LYS A 39 10.65 49.58 23.48
C LYS A 39 10.03 48.37 22.76
N LYS A 40 9.06 48.60 21.87
CA LYS A 40 8.41 47.54 21.07
C LYS A 40 9.41 46.62 20.36
N SER A 41 10.59 47.15 19.99
CA SER A 41 11.73 46.41 19.43
C SER A 41 12.26 45.30 20.34
N ASP A 42 12.29 45.52 21.65
CA ASP A 42 12.89 44.58 22.59
C ASP A 42 11.93 43.43 22.92
N ILE A 43 10.62 43.74 22.93
CA ILE A 43 9.54 42.77 23.10
C ILE A 43 9.44 41.88 21.85
N THR A 44 9.56 42.47 20.65
CA THR A 44 9.57 41.71 19.39
C THR A 44 10.81 40.83 19.28
N LEU A 45 12.00 41.34 19.62
CA LEU A 45 13.23 40.54 19.63
C LEU A 45 13.15 39.37 20.65
N ALA A 46 12.66 39.62 21.87
CA ALA A 46 12.47 38.57 22.87
C ALA A 46 11.48 37.49 22.40
N SER A 47 10.38 37.90 21.76
CA SER A 47 9.38 36.98 21.21
C SER A 47 9.97 36.12 20.09
N VAL A 48 10.75 36.71 19.18
CA VAL A 48 11.45 35.99 18.10
C VAL A 48 12.39 34.92 18.66
N ILE A 49 13.17 35.26 19.69
CA ILE A 49 14.10 34.30 20.32
C ILE A 49 13.34 33.12 20.93
N ILE A 50 12.21 33.37 21.60
CA ILE A 50 11.37 32.31 22.19
C ILE A 50 10.81 31.39 21.09
N ILE A 51 10.28 31.97 20.01
CA ILE A 51 9.73 31.21 18.87
C ILE A 51 10.83 30.36 18.21
N GLN A 52 12.01 30.95 17.97
CA GLN A 52 13.15 30.23 17.38
C GLN A 52 13.66 29.10 18.29
N SER A 53 13.73 29.33 19.60
CA SER A 53 14.11 28.30 20.58
C SER A 53 13.11 27.14 20.60
N TRP A 54 11.81 27.45 20.63
CA TRP A 54 10.76 26.45 20.55
C TRP A 54 10.81 25.66 19.24
N PHE A 55 11.00 26.33 18.11
CA PHE A 55 11.11 25.70 16.80
C PHE A 55 12.32 24.75 16.74
N ARG A 56 13.50 25.19 17.19
CA ARG A 56 14.70 24.33 17.22
C ARG A 56 14.50 23.12 18.13
N ARG A 57 13.86 23.29 19.29
CA ARG A 57 13.53 22.17 20.20
C ARG A 57 12.54 21.20 19.57
N ARG A 58 11.50 21.72 18.90
CA ARG A 58 10.51 20.93 18.16
C ARG A 58 11.19 20.14 17.03
N GLN A 59 12.09 20.76 16.28
CA GLN A 59 12.84 20.13 15.20
C GLN A 59 13.76 19.01 15.70
N ALA A 60 14.49 19.24 16.81
CA ALA A 60 15.30 18.21 17.45
C ALA A 60 14.46 17.00 17.91
N LEU A 61 13.28 17.24 18.48
CA LEU A 61 12.35 16.16 18.85
C LEU A 61 11.85 15.37 17.64
N PHE A 62 11.54 16.05 16.52
CA PHE A 62 11.19 15.40 15.27
C PHE A 62 12.33 14.53 14.73
N GLU A 63 13.58 15.01 14.79
CA GLU A 63 14.73 14.20 14.38
C GLU A 63 14.95 12.98 15.27
N ILE A 64 14.78 13.10 16.58
CA ILE A 64 14.85 11.98 17.52
C ILE A 64 13.77 10.94 17.20
N ARG A 65 12.53 11.39 16.97
CA ARG A 65 11.43 10.49 16.58
C ARG A 65 11.71 9.78 15.26
N ARG A 66 12.24 10.50 14.25
CA ARG A 66 12.63 9.91 12.97
C ARG A 66 13.73 8.86 13.14
N LYS A 67 14.75 9.14 13.96
CA LYS A 67 15.83 8.18 14.27
C LYS A 67 15.31 6.95 15.01
N ALA A 68 14.46 7.14 16.02
CA ALA A 68 13.87 6.02 16.76
C ALA A 68 12.98 5.15 15.86
N ALA A 69 12.15 5.76 15.01
CA ALA A 69 11.35 5.03 14.03
C ALA A 69 12.22 4.24 13.05
N TRP A 70 13.31 4.86 12.56
CA TRP A 70 14.28 4.17 11.70
C TRP A 70 14.93 2.98 12.41
N THR A 71 15.36 3.13 13.67
CA THR A 71 15.93 2.04 14.46
C THR A 71 14.93 0.92 14.69
N ILE A 72 13.66 1.23 14.99
CA ILE A 72 12.60 0.23 15.15
C ILE A 72 12.40 -0.54 13.85
N TYR A 73 12.26 0.16 12.73
CA TYR A 73 12.10 -0.47 11.41
C TYR A 73 13.28 -1.39 11.09
N GLN A 74 14.50 -0.89 11.25
CA GLN A 74 15.72 -1.65 11.00
C GLN A 74 15.79 -2.91 11.89
N ASN A 75 15.45 -2.81 13.17
CA ASN A 75 15.44 -3.97 14.07
C ASN A 75 14.37 -5.00 13.70
N ILE A 76 13.19 -4.56 13.25
CA ILE A 76 12.12 -5.45 12.79
C ILE A 76 12.56 -6.19 11.51
N GLU A 77 13.15 -5.47 10.56
CA GLU A 77 13.66 -6.04 9.30
C GLU A 77 14.75 -7.09 9.58
N TYR A 78 15.76 -6.74 10.40
CA TYR A 78 16.82 -7.68 10.79
C TYR A 78 16.29 -8.87 11.60
N ALA A 79 15.28 -8.70 12.44
CA ALA A 79 14.64 -9.81 13.13
C ALA A 79 13.95 -10.76 12.13
N GLY A 80 13.27 -10.22 11.12
CA GLY A 80 12.68 -10.98 10.03
C GLY A 80 13.72 -11.77 9.23
N GLU A 81 14.85 -11.14 8.86
CA GLU A 81 15.96 -11.82 8.17
C GLU A 81 16.57 -12.95 9.01
N GLN A 82 16.76 -12.73 10.32
CA GLN A 82 17.26 -13.77 11.23
C GLN A 82 16.29 -14.95 11.37
N ASP A 83 14.98 -14.68 11.41
CA ASP A 83 13.98 -15.74 11.46
C ASP A 83 13.89 -16.51 10.14
N GLN A 84 14.09 -15.85 8.98
CA GLN A 84 14.24 -16.52 7.69
C GLN A 84 15.50 -17.40 7.63
N LEU A 85 16.64 -16.94 8.17
CA LEU A 85 17.86 -17.74 8.25
C LEU A 85 17.69 -18.97 9.16
N LYS A 86 17.01 -18.82 10.31
CA LYS A 86 16.67 -19.96 11.17
C LYS A 86 15.76 -20.94 10.46
N LEU A 87 14.77 -20.44 9.72
CA LEU A 87 13.86 -21.28 8.95
C LEU A 87 14.62 -22.04 7.84
N TYR A 88 15.55 -21.37 7.15
CA TYR A 88 16.42 -22.00 6.16
C TYR A 88 17.31 -23.09 6.79
N ASN A 89 17.93 -22.81 7.93
CA ASN A 89 18.74 -23.79 8.67
C ASN A 89 17.89 -24.99 9.13
N PHE A 90 16.68 -24.73 9.64
CA PHE A 90 15.74 -25.80 9.98
C PHE A 90 15.42 -26.68 8.78
N PHE A 91 15.15 -26.09 7.61
CA PHE A 91 14.89 -26.87 6.39
C PHE A 91 16.13 -27.62 5.89
N LEU A 92 17.33 -27.04 6.02
CA LEU A 92 18.58 -27.75 5.72
C LEU A 92 18.78 -28.94 6.64
N ASP A 93 18.59 -28.77 7.95
CA ASP A 93 18.71 -29.84 8.94
C ASP A 93 17.68 -30.96 8.67
N LEU A 94 16.45 -30.57 8.30
CA LEU A 94 15.39 -31.50 7.91
C LEU A 94 15.75 -32.26 6.63
N MET A 95 16.27 -31.58 5.61
CA MET A 95 16.74 -32.22 4.37
C MET A 95 17.95 -33.15 4.61
N GLN A 96 18.86 -32.79 5.51
CA GLN A 96 20.00 -33.61 5.88
C GLN A 96 19.58 -34.85 6.69
N ALA A 97 18.57 -34.71 7.57
CA ALA A 97 17.97 -35.85 8.27
C ALA A 97 17.24 -36.80 7.30
N VAL A 98 16.53 -36.25 6.31
CA VAL A 98 15.86 -37.01 5.25
C VAL A 98 16.83 -37.82 4.39
N SER A 99 17.99 -37.24 4.04
CA SER A 99 19.01 -37.91 3.24
C SER A 99 19.56 -39.18 3.91
N LYS A 100 19.53 -39.25 5.24
CA LYS A 100 19.99 -40.41 6.01
C LYS A 100 19.00 -41.58 6.03
N ASN A 101 17.70 -41.36 5.74
CA ASN A 101 16.66 -42.38 5.78
C ASN A 101 15.70 -42.26 4.57
N PRO A 102 15.88 -43.07 3.50
CA PRO A 102 15.09 -42.94 2.27
C PRO A 102 13.59 -43.28 2.42
N ARG A 103 13.18 -43.94 3.52
CA ARG A 103 11.77 -44.19 3.83
C ARG A 103 11.04 -42.95 4.37
N ASP A 104 11.75 -42.08 5.10
CA ASP A 104 11.20 -40.83 5.65
C ASP A 104 11.11 -39.73 4.57
N ALA A 105 11.98 -39.81 3.56
CA ALA A 105 11.94 -38.98 2.37
C ALA A 105 10.60 -39.06 1.62
N LEU A 106 9.97 -40.23 1.57
CA LEU A 106 8.68 -40.41 0.91
C LEU A 106 7.54 -39.73 1.67
N VAL A 107 7.55 -39.78 3.00
CA VAL A 107 6.53 -39.15 3.86
C VAL A 107 6.67 -37.63 3.78
N ILE A 108 7.89 -37.12 3.88
CA ILE A 108 8.18 -35.68 3.79
C ILE A 108 7.93 -35.17 2.36
N ALA A 109 8.29 -35.91 1.31
CA ALA A 109 7.93 -35.58 -0.06
C ALA A 109 6.41 -35.59 -0.29
N LYS A 110 5.64 -36.41 0.44
CA LYS A 110 4.16 -36.41 0.39
C LYS A 110 3.56 -35.21 1.11
N VAL A 111 4.18 -34.77 2.21
CA VAL A 111 3.81 -33.54 2.95
C VAL A 111 4.22 -32.28 2.16
N LEU A 112 5.39 -32.25 1.52
CA LEU A 112 5.85 -31.17 0.64
C LEU A 112 5.18 -31.19 -0.75
N ARG A 113 4.69 -32.35 -1.22
CA ARG A 113 3.83 -32.41 -2.43
C ARG A 113 2.45 -31.83 -2.18
N ARG A 114 1.95 -31.80 -0.95
CA ARG A 114 0.78 -30.98 -0.60
C ARG A 114 1.03 -29.47 -0.77
N THR A 115 2.29 -29.05 -0.90
CA THR A 115 2.67 -27.64 -1.06
C THR A 115 3.24 -27.31 -2.45
N SER A 116 3.26 -28.24 -3.41
CA SER A 116 3.89 -28.00 -4.73
C SER A 116 2.98 -28.34 -5.93
N SER A 117 2.48 -27.26 -6.54
CA SER A 117 2.07 -27.00 -7.94
C SER A 117 1.10 -27.93 -8.69
N ILE A 118 0.98 -29.21 -8.38
CA ILE A 118 0.01 -30.13 -9.03
C ILE A 118 -1.37 -30.08 -8.34
N SER A 119 -1.43 -29.78 -7.04
CA SER A 119 -2.68 -29.48 -6.33
C SER A 119 -3.37 -28.24 -6.90
N ASN A 120 -2.57 -27.21 -7.20
CA ASN A 120 -3.09 -25.92 -7.65
C ASN A 120 -3.92 -26.02 -8.94
N THR A 121 -3.62 -26.92 -9.88
CA THR A 121 -4.38 -27.00 -11.14
C THR A 121 -5.73 -27.70 -11.00
N VAL A 122 -5.83 -28.69 -10.11
CA VAL A 122 -7.10 -29.41 -9.86
C VAL A 122 -8.01 -28.54 -9.01
N GLU A 123 -7.47 -27.96 -7.93
CA GLU A 123 -8.17 -27.00 -7.08
C GLU A 123 -8.61 -25.76 -7.88
N GLU A 124 -7.83 -25.34 -8.89
CA GLU A 124 -8.21 -24.26 -9.80
C GLU A 124 -9.45 -24.58 -10.61
N LEU A 125 -9.47 -25.75 -11.24
CA LEU A 125 -10.56 -26.16 -12.11
C LEU A 125 -11.84 -26.37 -11.31
N GLU A 126 -11.72 -26.95 -10.12
CA GLU A 126 -12.83 -27.08 -9.17
C GLU A 126 -13.35 -25.71 -8.73
N LEU A 127 -12.45 -24.78 -8.37
CA LEU A 127 -12.84 -23.42 -7.98
C LEU A 127 -13.54 -22.69 -9.12
N ILE A 128 -13.03 -22.79 -10.36
CA ILE A 128 -13.66 -22.19 -11.53
C ILE A 128 -15.04 -22.80 -11.78
N ALA A 129 -15.18 -24.12 -11.64
CA ALA A 129 -16.45 -24.80 -11.79
C ALA A 129 -17.48 -24.34 -10.76
N ILE A 130 -17.11 -24.24 -9.47
CA ILE A 130 -18.02 -23.85 -8.39
C ILE A 130 -18.40 -22.36 -8.48
N THR A 131 -17.49 -21.52 -8.96
CA THR A 131 -17.68 -20.05 -9.05
C THR A 131 -18.12 -19.59 -10.45
N SER A 132 -18.60 -20.51 -11.30
CA SER A 132 -19.03 -20.19 -12.65
C SER A 132 -20.22 -19.21 -12.64
N PRO A 133 -20.15 -18.07 -13.35
CA PRO A 133 -21.23 -17.08 -13.38
C PRO A 133 -22.58 -17.65 -13.86
N ASP A 134 -22.56 -18.69 -14.68
CA ASP A 134 -23.75 -19.35 -15.25
C ASP A 134 -24.56 -20.16 -14.25
N ILE A 135 -23.99 -20.47 -13.08
CA ILE A 135 -24.72 -21.10 -11.98
C ILE A 135 -25.67 -20.11 -11.32
N VAL A 136 -25.35 -18.81 -11.34
CA VAL A 136 -26.12 -17.76 -10.68
C VAL A 136 -27.12 -17.16 -11.66
N THR A 137 -28.40 -17.54 -11.54
CA THR A 137 -29.49 -16.98 -12.33
C THR A 137 -29.81 -15.56 -11.90
N ILE A 138 -30.06 -14.67 -12.87
CA ILE A 138 -30.50 -13.30 -12.59
C ILE A 138 -32.01 -13.31 -12.38
N GLU A 139 -32.45 -12.78 -11.25
CA GLU A 139 -33.89 -12.62 -11.00
C GLU A 139 -34.47 -11.51 -11.90
N PRO A 140 -35.70 -11.69 -12.45
CA PRO A 140 -36.36 -10.65 -13.26
C PRO A 140 -36.63 -9.33 -12.51
N SER A 141 -36.56 -9.37 -11.18
CA SER A 141 -36.71 -8.22 -10.26
C SER A 141 -35.49 -7.30 -10.25
N TYR A 142 -34.33 -7.76 -10.73
CA TYR A 142 -33.07 -7.02 -10.68
C TYR A 142 -33.06 -5.85 -11.69
N LYS A 143 -32.94 -4.63 -11.17
CA LYS A 143 -32.93 -3.39 -11.98
C LYS A 143 -31.57 -2.70 -12.06
N GLY A 144 -30.55 -3.27 -11.42
CA GLY A 144 -29.23 -2.65 -11.34
C GLY A 144 -28.41 -2.79 -12.63
N PRO A 145 -27.13 -2.38 -12.60
CA PRO A 145 -26.25 -2.38 -13.76
C PRO A 145 -26.01 -3.79 -14.32
N HIS A 146 -26.09 -3.90 -15.65
CA HIS A 146 -25.83 -5.13 -16.39
C HIS A 146 -24.48 -5.04 -17.10
N ILE A 147 -23.66 -6.09 -16.97
CA ILE A 147 -22.31 -6.12 -17.55
C ILE A 147 -22.23 -7.25 -18.56
N GLN A 148 -21.68 -6.94 -19.73
CA GLN A 148 -21.45 -7.89 -20.81
C GLN A 148 -19.98 -7.87 -21.23
N LEU A 149 -19.50 -9.00 -21.76
CA LEU A 149 -18.18 -9.10 -22.39
C LEU A 149 -18.31 -8.73 -23.87
N PRO A 150 -17.38 -7.94 -24.44
CA PRO A 150 -16.19 -7.36 -23.82
C PRO A 150 -16.51 -6.15 -22.91
N ILE A 151 -15.79 -6.03 -21.79
CA ILE A 151 -15.95 -4.92 -20.85
C ILE A 151 -15.46 -3.62 -21.49
N ASN A 152 -16.30 -2.59 -21.47
CA ASN A 152 -16.03 -1.30 -22.09
C ASN A 152 -16.04 -0.15 -21.05
N LYS A 153 -15.60 1.04 -21.48
CA LYS A 153 -15.63 2.26 -20.65
C LYS A 153 -17.05 2.66 -20.21
N GLY A 154 -18.06 2.41 -21.05
CA GLY A 154 -19.47 2.69 -20.73
C GLY A 154 -19.98 1.89 -19.53
N HIS A 155 -19.53 0.65 -19.36
CA HIS A 155 -19.83 -0.16 -18.18
C HIS A 155 -19.21 0.45 -16.91
N LEU A 156 -17.99 1.01 -17.00
CA LEU A 156 -17.35 1.69 -15.87
C LEU A 156 -18.15 2.93 -15.45
N GLU A 157 -18.52 3.78 -16.40
CA GLU A 157 -19.29 5.00 -16.13
C GLU A 157 -20.68 4.66 -15.54
N SER A 158 -21.34 3.64 -16.07
CA SER A 158 -22.64 3.17 -15.58
C SER A 158 -22.55 2.62 -14.15
N LEU A 159 -21.49 1.87 -13.83
CA LEU A 159 -21.25 1.35 -12.49
C LEU A 159 -20.91 2.44 -11.48
N ILE A 160 -20.12 3.44 -11.88
CA ILE A 160 -19.84 4.61 -11.03
C ILE A 160 -21.16 5.30 -10.65
N LEU A 161 -22.04 5.53 -11.62
CA LEU A 161 -23.34 6.15 -11.36
C LEU A 161 -24.23 5.28 -10.46
N ALA A 162 -24.27 3.97 -10.71
CA ALA A 162 -25.05 3.02 -9.91
C ALA A 162 -24.56 2.98 -8.44
N PHE A 163 -23.25 2.89 -8.20
CA PHE A 163 -22.69 2.86 -6.85
C PHE A 163 -22.82 4.20 -6.13
N GLN A 164 -22.79 5.33 -6.84
CA GLN A 164 -23.12 6.64 -6.27
C GLN A 164 -24.57 6.72 -5.80
N GLN A 165 -25.49 6.01 -6.45
CA GLN A 165 -26.90 5.93 -6.08
C GLN A 165 -27.18 4.87 -5.01
N GLY A 166 -26.16 4.11 -4.59
CA GLY A 166 -26.29 3.03 -3.62
C GLY A 166 -26.92 1.76 -4.20
N GLU A 167 -26.91 1.59 -5.52
CA GLU A 167 -27.36 0.35 -6.16
C GLU A 167 -26.31 -0.76 -5.99
N THR A 168 -26.78 -2.00 -5.94
CA THR A 168 -25.92 -3.17 -5.78
C THR A 168 -25.70 -3.90 -7.11
N LEU A 169 -24.48 -4.39 -7.33
CA LEU A 169 -24.18 -5.23 -8.49
C LEU A 169 -24.57 -6.68 -8.22
N HIS A 170 -25.28 -7.30 -9.15
CA HIS A 170 -25.68 -8.70 -9.02
C HIS A 170 -24.46 -9.64 -8.98
N ALA A 171 -24.53 -10.67 -8.13
CA ALA A 171 -23.42 -11.60 -7.87
C ALA A 171 -22.85 -12.26 -9.14
N ARG A 172 -23.71 -12.57 -10.12
CA ARG A 172 -23.28 -13.09 -11.45
C ARG A 172 -22.23 -12.18 -12.10
N TYR A 173 -22.44 -10.86 -12.09
CA TYR A 173 -21.54 -9.91 -12.71
C TYR A 173 -20.26 -9.69 -11.90
N VAL A 174 -20.37 -9.75 -10.57
CA VAL A 174 -19.20 -9.73 -9.68
C VAL A 174 -18.29 -10.92 -10.00
N LEU A 175 -18.84 -12.14 -10.04
CA LEU A 175 -18.09 -13.33 -10.40
C LEU A 175 -17.43 -13.19 -11.78
N LEU A 176 -18.17 -12.71 -12.78
CA LEU A 176 -17.65 -12.48 -14.13
C LEU A 176 -16.41 -11.56 -14.11
N ILE A 177 -16.46 -10.43 -13.39
CA ILE A 177 -15.31 -9.52 -13.26
C ILE A 177 -14.15 -10.22 -12.56
N LEU A 178 -14.41 -10.91 -11.44
CA LEU A 178 -13.36 -11.58 -10.66
C LEU A 178 -12.62 -12.64 -11.49
N HIS A 179 -13.35 -13.41 -12.29
CA HIS A 179 -12.77 -14.40 -13.20
C HIS A 179 -11.84 -13.73 -14.23
N GLU A 180 -12.27 -12.62 -14.82
CA GLU A 180 -11.46 -11.89 -15.80
C GLU A 180 -10.21 -11.26 -15.18
N VAL A 181 -10.34 -10.59 -14.03
CA VAL A 181 -9.19 -10.03 -13.30
C VAL A 181 -8.19 -11.13 -12.97
N ARG A 182 -8.66 -12.24 -12.40
CA ARG A 182 -7.83 -13.39 -12.03
C ARG A 182 -7.07 -13.95 -13.23
N ARG A 183 -7.76 -14.10 -14.36
CA ARG A 183 -7.18 -14.59 -15.62
C ARG A 183 -6.04 -13.69 -16.11
N ILE A 184 -6.18 -12.36 -15.97
CA ILE A 184 -5.16 -11.39 -16.37
C ILE A 184 -4.00 -11.39 -15.37
N LEU A 185 -4.27 -11.23 -14.07
CA LEU A 185 -3.24 -11.17 -13.02
C LEU A 185 -2.33 -12.40 -13.01
N LYS A 186 -2.88 -13.60 -13.26
CA LYS A 186 -2.11 -14.85 -13.30
C LYS A 186 -1.06 -14.90 -14.41
N ARG A 187 -1.22 -14.10 -15.47
CA ARG A 187 -0.29 -14.02 -16.60
C ARG A 187 0.76 -12.93 -16.43
N LEU A 188 0.58 -12.02 -15.46
CA LEU A 188 1.49 -10.92 -15.23
C LEU A 188 2.69 -11.36 -14.38
N PRO A 189 3.87 -10.75 -14.57
CA PRO A 189 5.00 -10.95 -13.69
C PRO A 189 4.74 -10.32 -12.31
N ASN A 190 5.48 -10.78 -11.29
CA ASN A 190 5.41 -10.20 -9.94
C ASN A 190 5.91 -8.75 -9.89
N VAL A 191 6.77 -8.35 -10.83
CA VAL A 191 7.28 -6.98 -10.95
C VAL A 191 6.88 -6.44 -12.32
N ASN A 192 5.98 -5.45 -12.31
CA ASN A 192 5.55 -4.77 -13.51
C ASN A 192 6.39 -3.52 -13.74
N VAL A 193 6.89 -3.34 -14.97
CA VAL A 193 7.64 -2.14 -15.37
C VAL A 193 6.69 -1.18 -16.07
N VAL A 194 6.48 -0.01 -15.46
CA VAL A 194 5.62 1.04 -16.01
C VAL A 194 6.47 1.97 -16.86
N SER A 195 6.11 2.13 -18.13
CA SER A 195 6.75 3.10 -19.03
C SER A 195 5.95 4.39 -19.09
N THR A 196 6.63 5.52 -18.89
CA THR A 196 6.06 6.86 -19.03
C THR A 196 6.32 7.48 -20.40
N HIS A 197 6.77 6.69 -21.37
CA HIS A 197 7.13 7.23 -22.69
C HIS A 197 5.94 7.88 -23.42
N GLN A 198 4.73 7.33 -23.25
CA GLN A 198 3.53 7.81 -23.92
C GLN A 198 2.78 8.88 -23.11
N THR A 199 3.01 8.98 -21.80
CA THR A 199 2.22 9.83 -20.90
C THR A 199 3.14 10.73 -20.06
N LYS A 200 2.78 12.00 -19.91
CA LYS A 200 3.62 12.97 -19.17
C LYS A 200 3.68 12.70 -17.67
N SER A 201 2.68 12.00 -17.13
CA SER A 201 2.52 11.73 -15.70
C SER A 201 1.85 10.38 -15.46
N VAL A 202 2.04 9.86 -14.25
CA VAL A 202 1.37 8.66 -13.74
C VAL A 202 0.76 9.02 -12.39
N THR A 203 -0.49 8.65 -12.17
CA THR A 203 -1.15 8.87 -10.87
C THR A 203 -0.92 7.66 -9.99
N VAL A 204 -0.26 7.87 -8.84
CA VAL A 204 -0.08 6.83 -7.82
C VAL A 204 -1.10 7.07 -6.71
N VAL A 205 -1.95 6.07 -6.47
CA VAL A 205 -2.96 6.04 -5.43
C VAL A 205 -2.47 5.13 -4.32
N GLY A 206 -2.42 5.64 -3.10
CA GLY A 206 -2.12 4.85 -1.90
C GLY A 206 -3.35 4.15 -1.35
N ASP A 207 -3.32 3.89 -0.05
CA ASP A 207 -4.35 3.14 0.67
C ASP A 207 -5.71 3.83 0.57
N LEU A 208 -6.75 3.05 0.24
CA LEU A 208 -8.13 3.52 0.13
C LEU A 208 -9.01 2.96 1.25
N HIS A 209 -8.67 1.80 1.80
CA HIS A 209 -9.36 1.16 2.93
C HIS A 209 -10.89 1.17 2.79
N GLY A 210 -11.40 0.73 1.63
CA GLY A 210 -12.83 0.62 1.39
C GLY A 210 -13.62 1.93 1.34
N ASN A 211 -12.95 3.08 1.19
CA ASN A 211 -13.61 4.37 1.01
C ASN A 211 -13.85 4.67 -0.48
N LEU A 212 -15.04 4.33 -0.97
CA LEU A 212 -15.45 4.62 -2.34
C LEU A 212 -15.46 6.13 -2.65
N SER A 213 -15.83 6.97 -1.67
CA SER A 213 -15.92 8.42 -1.88
C SER A 213 -14.57 9.03 -2.24
N ASP A 214 -13.49 8.52 -1.64
CA ASP A 214 -12.13 8.97 -1.93
C ASP A 214 -11.69 8.59 -3.35
N LEU A 215 -12.01 7.36 -3.79
CA LEU A 215 -11.75 6.93 -5.16
C LEU A 215 -12.48 7.82 -6.19
N LEU A 216 -13.76 8.09 -5.95
CA LEU A 216 -14.56 8.95 -6.82
C LEU A 216 -14.03 10.38 -6.85
N LEU A 217 -13.54 10.89 -5.72
CA LEU A 217 -12.89 12.20 -5.66
C LEU A 217 -11.59 12.22 -6.48
N ILE A 218 -10.77 11.16 -6.39
CA ILE A 218 -9.56 11.01 -7.19
C ILE A 218 -9.90 11.01 -8.69
N PHE A 219 -10.91 10.24 -9.10
CA PHE A 219 -11.35 10.22 -10.50
C PHE A 219 -11.92 11.57 -10.95
N HIS A 220 -12.63 12.30 -10.09
CA HIS A 220 -13.13 13.62 -10.41
C HIS A 220 -11.98 14.65 -10.56
N LYS A 221 -10.92 14.55 -9.75
CA LYS A 221 -9.81 15.52 -9.75
C LYS A 221 -8.76 15.24 -10.83
N ASN A 222 -8.41 13.97 -11.02
CA ASN A 222 -7.33 13.54 -11.91
C ASN A 222 -7.85 12.95 -13.23
N GLY A 223 -9.17 12.82 -13.39
CA GLY A 223 -9.80 12.16 -14.53
C GLY A 223 -9.95 10.66 -14.35
N LEU A 224 -10.73 10.01 -15.22
CA LEU A 224 -10.82 8.55 -15.24
C LEU A 224 -9.53 7.93 -15.81
N PRO A 225 -9.22 6.68 -15.46
CA PRO A 225 -8.16 5.93 -16.12
C PRO A 225 -8.37 5.89 -17.63
N SER A 226 -7.29 6.09 -18.37
CA SER A 226 -7.27 6.03 -19.84
C SER A 226 -5.86 5.72 -20.34
N ASN A 227 -5.71 5.54 -21.65
CA ASN A 227 -4.39 5.35 -22.27
C ASN A 227 -3.44 6.54 -22.03
N GLU A 228 -3.99 7.74 -21.84
CA GLU A 228 -3.24 8.98 -21.59
C GLU A 228 -3.08 9.28 -20.09
N ASN A 229 -3.88 8.63 -19.24
CA ASN A 229 -3.94 8.85 -17.80
C ASN A 229 -3.77 7.53 -17.02
N PRO A 230 -2.53 7.05 -16.83
CA PRO A 230 -2.26 5.79 -16.17
C PRO A 230 -2.34 5.92 -14.64
N TYR A 231 -2.77 4.84 -14.00
CA TYR A 231 -2.95 4.71 -12.55
C TYR A 231 -2.15 3.55 -11.97
N ILE A 232 -1.58 3.76 -10.79
CA ILE A 232 -0.98 2.70 -9.97
C ILE A 232 -1.70 2.73 -8.62
N PHE A 233 -2.40 1.65 -8.28
CA PHE A 233 -3.00 1.45 -6.97
C PHE A 233 -2.04 0.63 -6.10
N ASN A 234 -1.54 1.23 -5.03
CA ASN A 234 -0.44 0.69 -4.24
C ASN A 234 -0.89 -0.12 -3.00
N GLY A 235 -1.85 -1.04 -3.20
CA GLY A 235 -2.35 -1.93 -2.14
C GLY A 235 -3.29 -1.25 -1.15
N ASP A 236 -3.72 -2.02 -0.15
CA ASP A 236 -4.62 -1.59 0.93
C ASP A 236 -5.90 -0.93 0.39
N ILE A 237 -6.43 -1.58 -0.64
CA ILE A 237 -7.66 -1.19 -1.34
C ILE A 237 -8.84 -1.51 -0.43
N VAL A 238 -8.85 -2.71 0.14
CA VAL A 238 -9.96 -3.24 0.95
C VAL A 238 -9.69 -3.06 2.45
N ASP A 239 -10.65 -3.55 3.26
CA ASP A 239 -10.71 -3.47 4.72
C ASP A 239 -11.05 -2.09 5.32
N ARG A 240 -11.58 -2.12 6.55
CA ARG A 240 -12.00 -0.99 7.40
C ARG A 240 -13.20 -0.17 6.90
N GLY A 241 -13.26 0.11 5.61
CA GLY A 241 -14.36 0.85 4.98
C GLY A 241 -15.57 -0.02 4.68
N THR A 242 -16.74 0.60 4.68
CA THR A 242 -18.03 -0.07 4.43
C THR A 242 -18.28 -0.37 2.95
N GLN A 243 -17.54 0.27 2.03
CA GLN A 243 -17.75 0.19 0.57
C GLN A 243 -16.57 -0.50 -0.15
N SER A 244 -15.96 -1.48 0.52
CA SER A 244 -14.79 -2.21 0.03
C SER A 244 -15.08 -2.99 -1.26
N MET A 245 -16.28 -3.57 -1.39
CA MET A 245 -16.66 -4.36 -2.55
C MET A 245 -16.85 -3.49 -3.80
N GLU A 246 -17.57 -2.39 -3.68
CA GLU A 246 -17.83 -1.43 -4.76
C GLU A 246 -16.51 -0.84 -5.26
N LEU A 247 -15.64 -0.47 -4.32
CA LEU A 247 -14.31 0.04 -4.59
C LEU A 247 -13.46 -0.97 -5.39
N PHE A 248 -13.39 -2.22 -4.90
CA PHE A 248 -12.62 -3.27 -5.56
C PHE A 248 -13.17 -3.60 -6.95
N ILE A 249 -14.49 -3.61 -7.14
CA ILE A 249 -15.14 -3.84 -8.43
C ILE A 249 -14.79 -2.74 -9.44
N LEU A 250 -14.84 -1.45 -9.05
CA LEU A 250 -14.48 -0.36 -9.95
C LEU A 250 -13.02 -0.39 -10.39
N ILE A 251 -12.12 -0.65 -9.44
CA ILE A 251 -10.68 -0.75 -9.72
C ILE A 251 -10.40 -1.96 -10.62
N SER A 252 -11.03 -3.10 -10.33
CA SER A 252 -10.97 -4.32 -11.16
C SER A 252 -11.44 -4.08 -12.59
N LEU A 253 -12.52 -3.32 -12.77
CA LEU A 253 -13.05 -3.01 -14.08
C LEU A 253 -12.11 -2.07 -14.86
N ALA A 254 -11.59 -1.04 -14.21
CA ALA A 254 -10.58 -0.15 -14.81
C ALA A 254 -9.31 -0.91 -15.22
N PHE A 255 -8.88 -1.88 -14.40
CA PHE A 255 -7.76 -2.78 -14.70
C PHE A 255 -8.01 -3.65 -15.93
N ILE A 256 -9.22 -4.23 -16.07
CA ILE A 256 -9.58 -5.04 -17.25
C ILE A 256 -9.63 -4.17 -18.52
N ILE A 257 -10.20 -2.97 -18.43
CA ILE A 257 -10.36 -2.05 -19.57
C ILE A 257 -9.00 -1.53 -20.05
N TYR A 258 -8.08 -1.23 -19.12
CA TYR A 258 -6.78 -0.62 -19.41
C TYR A 258 -5.60 -1.43 -18.85
N PRO A 259 -5.34 -2.64 -19.37
CA PRO A 259 -4.35 -3.57 -18.80
C PRO A 259 -2.90 -3.06 -18.86
N ASN A 260 -2.60 -2.08 -19.72
CA ASN A 260 -1.26 -1.48 -19.87
C ASN A 260 -1.12 -0.13 -19.16
N ASN A 261 -2.19 0.40 -18.57
CA ASN A 261 -2.21 1.74 -17.98
C ASN A 261 -2.71 1.76 -16.54
N VAL A 262 -3.40 0.71 -16.09
CA VAL A 262 -3.81 0.53 -14.70
C VAL A 262 -3.03 -0.62 -14.10
N TYR A 263 -2.36 -0.36 -12.97
CA TYR A 263 -1.52 -1.32 -12.27
C TYR A 263 -2.02 -1.49 -10.84
N LEU A 264 -2.05 -2.74 -10.38
CA LEU A 264 -2.46 -3.11 -9.03
C LEU A 264 -1.27 -3.75 -8.31
N ASN A 265 -0.82 -3.14 -7.22
CA ASN A 265 0.13 -3.75 -6.30
C ASN A 265 -0.63 -4.35 -5.12
N ARG A 266 -0.10 -5.45 -4.60
CA ARG A 266 -0.66 -6.12 -3.41
C ARG A 266 -0.21 -5.39 -2.15
N GLY A 267 -1.16 -4.97 -1.32
CA GLY A 267 -0.92 -4.47 0.04
C GLY A 267 -1.00 -5.60 1.07
N ASN A 268 -0.99 -5.24 2.35
CA ASN A 268 -1.08 -6.25 3.42
C ASN A 268 -2.52 -6.72 3.62
N HIS A 269 -3.50 -5.84 3.40
CA HIS A 269 -4.93 -6.08 3.56
C HIS A 269 -5.49 -6.99 2.46
N GLU A 270 -4.80 -7.16 1.33
CA GLU A 270 -5.09 -8.19 0.33
C GLU A 270 -4.54 -9.57 0.72
N ASP A 271 -4.67 -9.95 2.00
CA ASP A 271 -4.35 -11.27 2.52
C ASP A 271 -5.54 -11.88 3.28
N HIS A 272 -5.78 -13.17 3.06
CA HIS A 272 -6.88 -13.89 3.69
C HIS A 272 -6.86 -13.81 5.22
N VAL A 273 -5.68 -13.76 5.87
CA VAL A 273 -5.58 -13.70 7.34
C VAL A 273 -6.09 -12.37 7.87
N LEU A 274 -5.89 -11.26 7.14
CA LEU A 274 -6.36 -9.95 7.58
C LEU A 274 -7.85 -9.77 7.32
N ASN A 275 -8.36 -10.25 6.18
CA ASN A 275 -9.78 -10.16 5.82
C ASN A 275 -10.71 -11.05 6.68
N LEU A 276 -10.16 -12.01 7.44
CA LEU A 276 -10.92 -12.88 8.35
C LEU A 276 -11.11 -12.29 9.75
N ARG A 277 -10.44 -11.18 10.07
CA ARG A 277 -10.52 -10.52 11.39
C ARG A 277 -11.66 -9.53 11.45
#